data_AF-A0A1I7XUW1-F1
#
_entry.id   AF-A0A1I7XUW1-F1
#
_cell.length_a   1.000
_cell.length_b   1.000
_cell.length_c   1.000
_cell.angle_alpha   90.00
_cell.angle_beta   90.00
_cell.angle_gamma   90.00
#
_symmetry.space_group_name_H-M   'P 1'
#
loop_
_entity.id
_entity.type
_entity.pdbx_description
1 polymer ?
#
loop_
_entity_poly.entity_id
_entity_poly.type
_entity_poly.pdbx_seq_one_letter_code
_entity_poly.pdbx_strand_id
1 'polypeptide(L)'
;MKRRISKMKMKQRKAEEKRQATVDEMKINEAPMKSENLPRTDEGKVVYSKFDFIVKDKKKKLSKAERREKFTGKDYKSLLNKVFNKYFDVFTIFIRFILSKYYQVQKRDEKLKELKDKEPEKAKKMEEDIKWNRAISKAAGIKVKDNVELLKKGLKNKQKIKEKRIDKWQKRNENVKSNQAVKQDKRKVNLQKRIDEKKKKKMQILRRKGRIL
;
A
#
# COMPACT_ATOMS: atom_id res chain seq x y z
N MET A 1 42.02 -7.02 24.79
CA MET A 1 42.37 -5.79 24.02
C MET A 1 42.06 -5.85 22.50
N LYS A 2 42.36 -6.95 21.78
CA LYS A 2 42.25 -7.05 20.31
C LYS A 2 40.89 -6.63 19.70
N ARG A 3 39.77 -6.97 20.36
CA ARG A 3 38.40 -6.64 19.90
C ARG A 3 38.07 -5.14 19.91
N ARG A 4 38.67 -4.38 20.83
CA ARG A 4 38.45 -2.93 20.97
C ARG A 4 39.20 -2.16 19.88
N ILE A 5 40.42 -2.61 19.56
CA ILE A 5 41.26 -2.10 18.46
C ILE A 5 40.59 -2.38 17.11
N SER A 6 40.06 -3.59 16.91
CA SER A 6 39.31 -3.96 15.70
C SER A 6 38.08 -3.06 15.46
N LYS A 7 37.29 -2.77 16.50
CA LYS A 7 36.15 -1.85 16.40
C LYS A 7 36.56 -0.41 16.11
N MET A 8 37.70 0.06 16.63
CA MET A 8 38.23 1.38 16.28
C MET A 8 38.67 1.45 14.82
N LYS A 9 39.44 0.47 14.33
CA LYS A 9 39.88 0.40 12.93
C LYS A 9 38.69 0.33 11.96
N MET A 10 37.64 -0.43 12.29
CA MET A 10 36.43 -0.48 11.47
C MET A 10 35.74 0.90 11.38
N LYS A 11 35.69 1.65 12.49
CA LYS A 11 35.09 3.00 12.51
C LYS A 11 35.91 4.01 11.71
N GLN A 12 37.24 3.93 11.77
CA GLN A 12 38.15 4.77 10.98
C GLN A 12 37.96 4.53 9.48
N ARG A 13 37.97 3.25 9.05
CA ARG A 13 37.73 2.88 7.64
C ARG A 13 36.39 3.40 7.11
N LYS A 14 35.30 3.24 7.87
CA LYS A 14 33.97 3.75 7.47
C LYS A 14 33.93 5.28 7.36
N ALA A 15 34.72 6.00 8.15
CA ALA A 15 34.80 7.45 8.08
C ALA A 15 35.61 7.91 6.86
N GLU A 16 36.68 7.20 6.52
CA GLU A 16 37.50 7.44 5.33
C GLU A 16 36.72 7.14 4.04
N GLU A 17 36.04 6.00 3.95
CA GLU A 17 35.18 5.65 2.81
C GLU A 17 34.11 6.73 2.54
N LYS A 18 33.56 7.31 3.61
CA LYS A 18 32.55 8.37 3.49
C LYS A 18 33.14 9.71 3.05
N ARG A 19 34.41 9.99 3.40
CA ARG A 19 35.15 11.17 2.93
C ARG A 19 35.57 11.00 1.47
N GLN A 20 35.98 9.80 1.07
CA GLN A 20 36.32 9.48 -0.31
C GLN A 20 35.11 9.69 -1.23
N ALA A 21 33.94 9.17 -0.84
CA ALA A 21 32.71 9.33 -1.61
C ALA A 21 32.32 10.81 -1.82
N THR A 22 32.50 11.67 -0.81
CA THR A 22 32.25 13.11 -0.94
C THR A 22 33.26 13.82 -1.85
N VAL A 23 34.52 13.38 -1.86
CA VAL A 23 35.56 13.95 -2.72
C VAL A 23 35.35 13.52 -4.18
N ASP A 24 34.93 12.28 -4.42
CA ASP A 24 34.61 11.78 -5.76
C ASP A 24 33.35 12.46 -6.34
N GLU A 25 32.34 12.74 -5.51
CA GLU A 25 31.18 13.56 -5.90
C GLU A 25 31.58 15.01 -6.25
N MET A 26 32.59 15.58 -5.60
CA MET A 26 33.10 16.93 -5.92
C MET A 26 33.92 16.95 -7.22
N LYS A 27 34.72 15.91 -7.49
CA LYS A 27 35.51 15.79 -8.73
C LYS A 27 34.66 15.66 -10.00
N ILE A 28 33.46 15.08 -9.90
CA ILE A 28 32.54 14.97 -11.05
C ILE A 28 31.99 16.35 -11.47
N ASN A 29 32.00 17.34 -10.57
CA ASN A 29 31.41 18.66 -10.81
C ASN A 29 32.42 19.75 -11.26
N GLU A 30 33.72 19.45 -11.33
CA GLU A 30 34.79 20.40 -11.68
C GLU A 30 35.53 20.04 -12.99
N ALA A 31 34.81 19.68 -14.07
CA ALA A 31 35.41 19.64 -15.40
C ALA A 31 35.44 21.07 -16.02
N PRO A 32 36.54 21.52 -16.66
CA PRO A 32 36.71 22.92 -17.05
C PRO A 32 35.93 23.28 -18.33
N MET A 33 35.14 24.37 -18.29
CA MET A 33 34.51 24.96 -19.47
C MET A 33 35.54 25.72 -20.32
N LYS A 34 35.77 25.30 -21.56
CA LYS A 34 36.37 26.14 -22.61
C LYS A 34 35.27 27.03 -23.22
N SER A 35 35.55 28.32 -23.37
CA SER A 35 34.64 29.29 -24.00
C SER A 35 34.87 29.35 -25.51
N GLU A 36 33.91 28.86 -26.29
CA GLU A 36 33.82 29.08 -27.75
C GLU A 36 32.58 29.90 -28.08
N ASN A 37 32.72 30.88 -28.98
CA ASN A 37 31.65 31.79 -29.40
C ASN A 37 30.60 31.06 -30.24
N LEU A 38 29.33 31.17 -29.84
CA LEU A 38 28.20 30.50 -30.49
C LEU A 38 27.44 31.42 -31.45
N PRO A 39 26.97 30.93 -32.61
CA PRO A 39 26.22 31.73 -33.58
C PRO A 39 24.84 32.14 -33.03
N ARG A 40 24.46 33.40 -33.31
CA ARG A 40 23.18 34.02 -32.91
C ARG A 40 22.31 34.28 -34.14
N THR A 41 20.99 34.18 -33.99
CA THR A 41 20.02 34.65 -35.00
C THR A 41 19.78 36.16 -34.89
N ASP A 42 19.13 36.78 -35.88
CA ASP A 42 18.92 38.25 -35.96
C ASP A 42 18.14 38.86 -34.78
N GLU A 43 17.46 38.03 -33.97
CA GLU A 43 16.83 38.43 -32.70
C GLU A 43 17.76 38.32 -31.47
N GLY A 44 19.05 38.03 -31.65
CA GLY A 44 20.05 37.95 -30.58
C GLY A 44 19.98 36.71 -29.69
N LYS A 45 19.19 35.67 -30.03
CA LYS A 45 19.12 34.41 -29.28
C LYS A 45 20.20 33.44 -29.76
N VAL A 46 20.91 32.82 -28.81
CA VAL A 46 21.96 31.83 -29.09
C VAL A 46 21.33 30.48 -29.45
N VAL A 47 21.64 29.95 -30.63
CA VAL A 47 21.09 28.67 -31.13
C VAL A 47 22.18 27.60 -31.04
N TYR A 48 21.87 26.50 -30.36
CA TYR A 48 22.79 25.38 -30.11
C TYR A 48 22.39 24.12 -30.89
N SER A 49 21.97 24.24 -32.16
CA SER A 49 21.83 23.06 -33.03
C SER A 49 21.53 23.48 -34.48
N LYS A 50 22.26 22.91 -35.44
CA LYS A 50 21.99 23.05 -36.88
C LYS A 50 20.96 22.02 -37.33
N PHE A 51 19.78 22.06 -36.72
CA PHE A 51 18.61 21.28 -37.14
C PHE A 51 17.38 22.18 -37.02
N ASP A 52 16.74 22.47 -38.16
CA ASP A 52 15.48 23.20 -38.21
C ASP A 52 14.37 22.31 -37.66
N PHE A 53 13.97 22.56 -36.42
CA PHE A 53 12.80 21.94 -35.83
C PHE A 53 11.55 22.60 -36.41
N ILE A 54 10.88 21.91 -37.32
CA ILE A 54 9.47 22.14 -37.66
C ILE A 54 8.70 22.27 -36.33
N VAL A 55 8.08 23.43 -36.13
CA VAL A 55 7.25 23.76 -34.98
C VAL A 55 6.07 22.79 -34.95
N LYS A 56 6.21 21.66 -34.24
CA LYS A 56 5.07 20.88 -33.77
C LYS A 56 4.49 21.62 -32.58
N ASP A 57 3.24 22.06 -32.73
CA ASP A 57 2.47 22.74 -31.71
C ASP A 57 2.66 22.12 -30.32
N LYS A 58 2.99 22.98 -29.36
CA LYS A 58 3.30 22.61 -27.97
C LYS A 58 2.11 21.86 -27.35
N LYS A 59 2.15 20.53 -27.35
CA LYS A 59 1.36 19.75 -26.39
C LYS A 59 1.79 20.19 -24.99
N LYS A 60 0.90 20.84 -24.24
CA LYS A 60 1.14 21.25 -22.84
C LYS A 60 1.68 20.05 -22.05
N LYS A 61 2.93 20.15 -21.58
CA LYS A 61 3.52 19.14 -20.68
C LYS A 61 2.72 19.18 -19.38
N LEU A 62 2.05 18.06 -19.07
CA LEU A 62 1.23 17.91 -17.85
C LEU A 62 2.00 18.30 -16.58
N SER A 63 1.29 18.85 -15.59
CA SER A 63 1.81 19.15 -14.25
C SER A 63 2.33 17.89 -13.55
N LYS A 64 3.25 18.04 -12.59
CA LYS A 64 3.78 16.92 -11.79
C LYS A 64 2.69 16.21 -10.97
N ALA A 65 1.53 16.84 -10.75
CA ALA A 65 0.35 16.21 -10.17
C ALA A 65 -0.42 15.39 -11.22
N GLU A 66 -0.67 15.97 -12.39
CA GLU A 66 -1.38 15.31 -13.50
C GLU A 66 -0.58 14.16 -14.13
N ARG A 67 0.75 14.18 -14.04
CA ARG A 67 1.62 13.04 -14.42
C ARG A 67 1.57 11.87 -13.44
N ARG A 68 1.17 12.11 -12.19
CA ARG A 68 0.91 11.02 -11.22
C ARG A 68 -0.43 10.36 -11.51
N GLU A 69 -1.35 11.10 -12.11
CA GLU A 69 -2.69 10.64 -12.46
C GLU A 69 -2.75 10.02 -13.87
N LYS A 70 -1.99 10.54 -14.84
CA LYS A 70 -1.82 9.94 -16.17
C LYS A 70 -0.83 8.79 -16.15
N PHE A 71 -1.41 7.60 -16.16
CA PHE A 71 -0.80 6.29 -15.95
C PHE A 71 -0.19 5.72 -17.25
N THR A 72 1.14 5.50 -17.30
CA THR A 72 1.81 4.92 -18.47
C THR A 72 2.69 3.70 -18.11
N GLY A 73 2.13 2.48 -18.29
CA GLY A 73 2.79 1.15 -18.32
C GLY A 73 3.25 0.55 -16.97
N LYS A 74 3.79 -0.68 -16.90
CA LYS A 74 3.19 -2.03 -17.15
C LYS A 74 3.03 -2.64 -15.74
N ASP A 75 1.90 -3.10 -15.21
CA ASP A 75 0.80 -3.85 -15.79
C ASP A 75 -0.51 -3.42 -15.14
N TYR A 76 -1.36 -2.69 -15.86
CA TYR A 76 -2.72 -2.43 -15.39
C TYR A 76 -3.50 -3.73 -15.19
N LYS A 77 -3.22 -4.76 -16.00
CA LYS A 77 -3.79 -6.11 -15.86
C LYS A 77 -3.29 -6.83 -14.60
N SER A 78 -2.03 -6.63 -14.18
CA SER A 78 -1.51 -7.21 -12.94
C SER A 78 -1.91 -6.39 -11.71
N LEU A 79 -2.06 -5.07 -11.81
CA LEU A 79 -2.62 -4.23 -10.77
C LEU A 79 -4.12 -4.48 -10.58
N LEU A 80 -4.87 -4.57 -11.69
CA LEU A 80 -6.25 -5.04 -11.69
C LEU A 80 -6.29 -6.45 -11.14
N ASN A 81 -5.46 -7.41 -11.57
CA ASN A 81 -5.44 -8.74 -10.94
C ASN A 81 -5.01 -8.70 -9.47
N LYS A 82 -4.21 -7.75 -9.00
CA LYS A 82 -3.79 -7.62 -7.61
C LYS A 82 -4.88 -6.98 -6.75
N VAL A 83 -5.61 -6.03 -7.32
CA VAL A 83 -6.79 -5.40 -6.73
C VAL A 83 -7.99 -6.36 -6.80
N PHE A 84 -8.16 -7.06 -7.91
CA PHE A 84 -9.17 -8.06 -8.19
C PHE A 84 -8.93 -9.33 -7.39
N ASN A 85 -7.70 -9.83 -7.22
CA ASN A 85 -7.34 -10.88 -6.23
C ASN A 85 -7.40 -10.36 -4.78
N LYS A 86 -7.22 -9.06 -4.54
CA LYS A 86 -7.52 -8.43 -3.25
C LYS A 86 -9.03 -8.37 -2.99
N TYR A 87 -9.86 -8.33 -4.03
CA TYR A 87 -11.33 -8.46 -3.96
C TYR A 87 -11.81 -9.92 -4.01
N PHE A 88 -11.06 -10.81 -4.67
CA PHE A 88 -11.14 -12.27 -4.73
C PHE A 88 -10.19 -12.91 -3.71
N ASP A 89 -10.13 -12.32 -2.52
CA ASP A 89 -9.43 -12.95 -1.40
C ASP A 89 -10.05 -14.35 -1.16
N VAL A 90 -9.27 -15.32 -0.68
CA VAL A 90 -9.77 -16.69 -0.39
C VAL A 90 -11.01 -16.63 0.50
N PHE A 91 -11.07 -15.61 1.35
CA PHE A 91 -12.22 -15.26 2.17
C PHE A 91 -13.47 -14.87 1.36
N THR A 92 -13.35 -14.04 0.32
CA THR A 92 -14.45 -13.66 -0.57
C THR A 92 -14.88 -14.83 -1.45
N ILE A 93 -13.95 -15.60 -1.98
CA ILE A 93 -14.25 -16.82 -2.76
C ILE A 93 -15.10 -17.78 -1.92
N PHE A 94 -14.71 -17.98 -0.66
CA PHE A 94 -15.43 -18.86 0.25
C PHE A 94 -16.81 -18.32 0.64
N ILE A 95 -16.95 -17.01 0.88
CA ILE A 95 -18.27 -16.40 1.10
C ILE A 95 -19.16 -16.56 -0.13
N ARG A 96 -18.63 -16.28 -1.34
CA ARG A 96 -19.35 -16.44 -2.59
C ARG A 96 -19.78 -17.89 -2.81
N PHE A 97 -18.91 -18.85 -2.48
CA PHE A 97 -19.24 -20.27 -2.50
C PHE A 97 -20.39 -20.60 -1.54
N ILE A 98 -20.33 -20.16 -0.28
CA ILE A 98 -21.41 -20.40 0.70
C ILE A 98 -22.71 -19.75 0.24
N LEU A 99 -22.68 -18.50 -0.24
CA LEU A 99 -23.86 -17.79 -0.75
C LEU A 99 -24.47 -18.50 -1.95
N SER A 100 -23.64 -18.90 -2.92
CA SER A 100 -24.08 -19.66 -4.09
C SER A 100 -24.74 -20.97 -3.67
N LYS A 101 -24.10 -21.71 -2.75
CA LYS A 101 -24.61 -22.98 -2.27
C LYS A 101 -25.92 -22.82 -1.48
N TYR A 102 -26.02 -21.79 -0.64
CA TYR A 102 -27.24 -21.44 0.09
C TYR A 102 -28.40 -21.13 -0.87
N TYR A 103 -28.14 -20.34 -1.91
CA TYR A 103 -29.14 -20.01 -2.92
C TYR A 103 -29.61 -21.24 -3.71
N GLN A 104 -28.69 -22.13 -4.08
CA GLN A 104 -29.05 -23.40 -4.74
C GLN A 104 -29.96 -24.27 -3.86
N VAL A 105 -29.64 -24.38 -2.56
CA VAL A 105 -30.45 -25.15 -1.61
C VAL A 105 -31.84 -24.52 -1.45
N GLN A 106 -31.92 -23.19 -1.31
CA GLN A 106 -33.22 -22.50 -1.22
C GLN A 106 -34.09 -22.71 -2.46
N LYS A 107 -33.54 -22.47 -3.66
CA LYS A 107 -34.28 -22.69 -4.91
C LYS A 107 -34.76 -24.13 -5.06
N ARG A 108 -33.96 -25.10 -4.63
CA ARG A 108 -34.32 -26.52 -4.66
C ARG A 108 -35.49 -26.80 -3.70
N ASP A 109 -35.43 -26.25 -2.49
CA ASP A 109 -36.48 -26.41 -1.48
C ASP A 109 -37.78 -25.70 -1.89
N GLU A 110 -37.71 -24.53 -2.52
CA GLU A 110 -38.86 -23.82 -3.11
C GLU A 110 -39.54 -24.64 -4.20
N LYS A 111 -38.76 -25.15 -5.17
CA LYS A 111 -39.28 -26.04 -6.22
C LYS A 111 -39.95 -27.29 -5.65
N LEU A 112 -39.37 -27.88 -4.60
CA LEU A 112 -39.96 -29.03 -3.92
C LEU A 112 -41.28 -28.70 -3.22
N LYS A 113 -41.42 -27.51 -2.64
CA LYS A 113 -42.69 -27.04 -2.06
C LYS A 113 -43.74 -26.86 -3.15
N GLU A 114 -43.41 -26.15 -4.23
CA GLU A 114 -44.32 -25.94 -5.36
C GLU A 114 -44.78 -27.27 -6.00
N LEU A 115 -43.87 -28.24 -6.11
CA LEU A 115 -44.19 -29.58 -6.62
C LEU A 115 -45.04 -30.39 -5.65
N LYS A 116 -44.87 -30.24 -4.33
CA LYS A 116 -45.74 -30.90 -3.35
C LYS A 116 -47.18 -30.43 -3.44
N ASP A 117 -47.37 -29.14 -3.70
CA ASP A 117 -48.70 -28.54 -3.79
C ASP A 117 -49.42 -28.91 -5.10
N LYS A 118 -48.67 -29.04 -6.21
CA LYS A 118 -49.23 -29.37 -7.53
C LYS A 118 -49.31 -30.88 -7.79
N GLU A 119 -48.24 -31.61 -7.47
CA GLU A 119 -48.02 -33.00 -7.87
C GLU A 119 -47.23 -33.80 -6.81
N PRO A 120 -47.91 -34.38 -5.81
CA PRO A 120 -47.26 -34.98 -4.65
C PRO A 120 -46.42 -36.22 -5.00
N GLU A 121 -46.77 -36.99 -6.03
CA GLU A 121 -46.00 -38.17 -6.44
C GLU A 121 -44.67 -37.81 -7.09
N LYS A 122 -44.65 -36.81 -7.98
CA LYS A 122 -43.41 -36.32 -8.60
C LYS A 122 -42.48 -35.72 -7.55
N ALA A 123 -43.03 -35.05 -6.53
CA ALA A 123 -42.25 -34.54 -5.41
C ALA A 123 -41.57 -35.67 -4.62
N LYS A 124 -42.27 -36.76 -4.30
CA LYS A 124 -41.70 -37.92 -3.59
C LYS A 124 -40.56 -38.57 -4.37
N LYS A 125 -40.74 -38.81 -5.67
CA LYS A 125 -39.68 -39.34 -6.55
C LYS A 125 -38.45 -38.43 -6.55
N MET A 126 -38.65 -37.12 -6.70
CA MET A 126 -37.54 -36.15 -6.67
C MET A 126 -36.82 -36.11 -5.31
N GLU A 127 -37.53 -36.25 -4.18
CA GLU A 127 -36.91 -36.34 -2.86
C GLU A 127 -36.06 -37.61 -2.69
N GLU A 128 -36.56 -38.75 -3.17
CA GLU A 128 -35.86 -40.03 -3.17
C GLU A 128 -34.59 -39.99 -4.03
N ASP A 129 -34.70 -39.47 -5.26
CA ASP A 129 -33.56 -39.30 -6.16
C ASP A 129 -32.47 -38.43 -5.53
N ILE A 130 -32.86 -37.35 -4.85
CA ILE A 130 -31.90 -36.46 -4.19
C ILE A 130 -31.25 -37.16 -2.99
N LYS A 131 -32.01 -37.98 -2.25
CA LYS A 131 -31.49 -38.76 -1.12
C LYS A 131 -30.46 -39.79 -1.62
N TRP A 132 -30.76 -40.51 -2.69
CA TRP A 132 -29.85 -41.49 -3.29
C TRP A 132 -28.61 -40.84 -3.89
N ASN A 133 -28.75 -39.76 -4.65
CA ASN A 133 -27.62 -39.03 -5.20
C ASN A 133 -26.68 -38.49 -4.12
N ARG A 134 -27.23 -38.04 -2.98
CA ARG A 134 -26.42 -37.64 -1.81
C ARG A 134 -25.70 -38.82 -1.19
N ALA A 135 -26.33 -39.99 -1.09
CA ALA A 135 -25.70 -41.20 -0.57
C ALA A 135 -24.56 -41.65 -1.47
N ILE A 136 -24.77 -41.69 -2.79
CA ILE A 136 -23.76 -42.01 -3.81
C ILE A 136 -22.60 -41.02 -3.74
N SER A 137 -22.87 -39.72 -3.70
CA SER A 137 -21.83 -38.68 -3.61
C SER A 137 -20.99 -38.83 -2.34
N LYS A 138 -21.62 -39.17 -1.20
CA LYS A 138 -20.90 -39.43 0.05
C LYS A 138 -20.06 -40.71 -0.04
N ALA A 139 -20.59 -41.78 -0.64
CA ALA A 139 -19.86 -43.02 -0.86
C ALA A 139 -18.63 -42.80 -1.78
N ALA A 140 -18.75 -41.93 -2.78
CA ALA A 140 -17.65 -41.49 -3.64
C ALA A 140 -16.64 -40.55 -2.94
N GLY A 141 -16.86 -40.19 -1.66
CA GLY A 141 -15.97 -39.31 -0.88
C GLY A 141 -16.18 -37.80 -1.09
N ILE A 142 -17.22 -37.39 -1.82
CA ILE A 142 -17.52 -35.98 -2.08
C ILE A 142 -18.24 -35.37 -0.87
N LYS A 143 -17.70 -34.26 -0.34
CA LYS A 143 -18.27 -33.53 0.80
C LYS A 143 -19.52 -32.74 0.42
N VAL A 144 -20.69 -33.28 0.70
CA VAL A 144 -22.00 -32.62 0.48
C VAL A 144 -22.26 -31.53 1.54
N LYS A 145 -22.38 -30.26 1.12
CA LYS A 145 -22.55 -29.07 1.99
C LYS A 145 -23.91 -28.39 1.80
N ASP A 146 -24.99 -29.12 2.01
CA ASP A 146 -26.36 -28.67 1.69
C ASP A 146 -27.15 -28.19 2.92
N ASN A 147 -26.60 -28.28 4.14
CA ASN A 147 -27.35 -27.93 5.36
C ASN A 147 -27.53 -26.40 5.50
N VAL A 148 -28.78 -25.95 5.45
CA VAL A 148 -29.18 -24.53 5.49
C VAL A 148 -28.69 -23.82 6.76
N GLU A 149 -28.81 -24.44 7.93
CA GLU A 149 -28.40 -23.83 9.20
C GLU A 149 -26.88 -23.65 9.28
N LEU A 150 -26.14 -24.66 8.82
CA LEU A 150 -24.67 -24.61 8.79
C LEU A 150 -24.18 -23.57 7.78
N LEU A 151 -24.85 -23.40 6.64
CA LEU A 151 -24.54 -22.36 5.66
C LEU A 151 -24.78 -20.95 6.26
N LYS A 152 -25.91 -20.73 6.94
CA LYS A 152 -26.19 -19.47 7.67
C LYS A 152 -25.15 -19.19 8.75
N LYS A 153 -24.81 -20.19 9.58
CA LYS A 153 -23.75 -20.08 10.61
C LYS A 153 -22.39 -19.78 9.97
N GLY A 154 -22.08 -20.42 8.85
CA GLY A 154 -20.87 -20.19 8.06
C GLY A 154 -20.74 -18.73 7.60
N LEU A 155 -21.82 -18.15 7.07
CA LEU A 155 -21.86 -16.74 6.67
C LEU A 155 -21.61 -15.80 7.86
N LYS A 156 -22.32 -16.00 8.98
CA LYS A 156 -22.16 -15.20 10.20
C LYS A 156 -20.73 -15.27 10.74
N ASN A 157 -20.14 -16.46 10.80
CA ASN A 157 -18.76 -16.63 11.25
C ASN A 157 -17.77 -15.90 10.36
N LYS A 158 -17.98 -15.92 9.04
CA LYS A 158 -17.13 -15.17 8.11
C LYS A 158 -17.28 -13.67 8.34
N GLN A 159 -18.50 -13.14 8.43
CA GLN A 159 -18.73 -11.73 8.77
C GLN A 159 -17.98 -11.31 10.04
N LYS A 160 -18.10 -12.08 11.12
CA LYS A 160 -17.35 -11.83 12.38
C LYS A 160 -15.83 -11.83 12.20
N ILE A 161 -15.30 -12.75 11.39
CA ILE A 161 -13.85 -12.76 11.09
C ILE A 161 -13.44 -11.50 10.33
N LYS A 162 -14.27 -11.02 9.39
CA LYS A 162 -14.01 -9.78 8.64
C LYS A 162 -13.98 -8.58 9.58
N GLU A 163 -14.96 -8.45 10.47
CA GLU A 163 -15.02 -7.38 11.48
C GLU A 163 -13.77 -7.38 12.35
N LYS A 164 -13.38 -8.54 12.90
CA LYS A 164 -12.14 -8.68 13.70
C LYS A 164 -10.90 -8.28 12.91
N ARG A 165 -10.83 -8.57 11.61
CA ARG A 165 -9.69 -8.16 10.76
C ARG A 165 -9.67 -6.65 10.57
N ILE A 166 -10.83 -6.03 10.35
CA ILE A 166 -10.97 -4.57 10.19
C ILE A 166 -10.55 -3.87 11.48
N ASP A 167 -11.10 -4.28 12.63
CA ASP A 167 -10.78 -3.72 13.94
C ASP A 167 -9.28 -3.82 14.26
N LYS A 168 -8.67 -5.00 14.04
CA LYS A 168 -7.21 -5.18 14.21
C LYS A 168 -6.41 -4.25 13.30
N TRP A 169 -6.86 -3.99 12.08
CA TRP A 169 -6.16 -3.09 11.17
C TRP A 169 -6.31 -1.62 11.59
N GLN A 170 -7.51 -1.22 12.03
CA GLN A 170 -7.76 0.12 12.58
C GLN A 170 -6.88 0.39 13.80
N LYS A 171 -6.88 -0.52 14.78
CA LYS A 171 -6.01 -0.44 15.98
C LYS A 171 -4.53 -0.31 15.63
N ARG A 172 -4.05 -1.05 14.62
CA ARG A 172 -2.66 -0.92 14.16
C ARG A 172 -2.39 0.47 13.58
N ASN A 173 -3.29 1.00 12.76
CA ASN A 173 -3.12 2.33 12.16
C ASN A 173 -3.16 3.44 13.23
N GLU A 174 -4.07 3.34 14.19
CA GLU A 174 -4.15 4.24 15.34
C GLU A 174 -2.87 4.20 16.18
N ASN A 175 -2.37 3.00 16.50
CA ASN A 175 -1.13 2.84 17.23
C ASN A 175 0.07 3.45 16.47
N VAL A 176 0.13 3.26 15.15
CA VAL A 176 1.18 3.89 14.32
C VAL A 176 1.10 5.42 14.39
N LYS A 177 -0.11 6.00 14.23
CA LYS A 177 -0.32 7.45 14.33
C LYS A 177 0.05 7.99 15.71
N SER A 178 -0.40 7.31 16.77
CA SER A 178 -0.07 7.67 18.15
C SER A 178 1.44 7.66 18.39
N ASN A 179 2.13 6.60 17.99
CA ASN A 179 3.59 6.51 18.11
C ASN A 179 4.33 7.60 17.31
N GLN A 180 3.82 7.96 16.13
CA GLN A 180 4.36 9.07 15.35
C GLN A 180 4.16 10.40 16.09
N ALA A 181 2.96 10.66 16.62
CA ALA A 181 2.65 11.86 17.40
C ALA A 181 3.56 11.98 18.63
N VAL A 182 3.67 10.93 19.45
CA VAL A 182 4.54 10.88 20.63
C VAL A 182 6.00 11.19 20.29
N LYS A 183 6.51 10.67 19.17
CA LYS A 183 7.88 10.98 18.72
C LYS A 183 8.03 12.45 18.30
N GLN A 184 7.05 13.00 17.59
CA GLN A 184 7.07 14.40 17.19
C GLN A 184 6.97 15.34 18.38
N ASP A 185 6.12 15.03 19.37
CA ASP A 185 5.97 15.86 20.57
C ASP A 185 7.22 15.84 21.44
N LYS A 186 7.86 14.67 21.62
CA LYS A 186 9.19 14.58 22.24
C LYS A 186 10.22 15.46 21.52
N ARG A 187 10.20 15.47 20.18
CA ARG A 187 11.10 16.32 19.39
C ARG A 187 10.80 17.81 19.61
N LYS A 188 9.52 18.22 19.59
CA LYS A 188 9.12 19.61 19.85
C LYS A 188 9.57 20.06 21.24
N VAL A 189 9.32 19.28 22.28
CA VAL A 189 9.75 19.58 23.65
C VAL A 189 11.28 19.72 23.73
N ASN A 190 12.03 18.81 23.12
CA ASN A 190 13.50 18.89 23.14
C ASN A 190 14.04 20.09 22.35
N LEU A 191 13.42 20.46 21.23
CA LEU A 191 13.77 21.65 20.48
C LEU A 191 13.45 22.92 21.26
N GLN A 192 12.29 22.97 21.90
CA GLN A 192 11.87 24.10 22.74
C GLN A 192 12.85 24.30 23.90
N LYS A 193 13.20 23.22 24.62
CA LYS A 193 14.24 23.26 25.66
C LYS A 193 15.56 23.84 25.16
N ARG A 194 16.05 23.42 23.98
CA ARG A 194 17.28 23.97 23.39
C ARG A 194 17.15 25.45 23.02
N ILE A 195 15.99 25.89 22.56
CA ILE A 195 15.72 27.30 22.25
C ILE A 195 15.72 28.12 23.55
N ASP A 196 15.05 27.64 24.59
CA ASP A 196 14.94 28.33 25.87
C ASP A 196 16.27 28.39 26.60
N GLU A 197 17.08 27.34 26.55
CA GLU A 197 18.47 27.34 27.05
C GLU A 197 19.32 28.39 26.32
N LYS A 198 19.20 28.52 24.99
CA LYS A 198 19.91 29.56 24.23
C LYS A 198 19.46 30.96 24.65
N LYS A 199 18.15 31.18 24.81
CA LYS A 199 17.59 32.46 25.30
C LYS A 199 18.10 32.77 26.70
N LYS A 200 18.05 31.80 27.62
CA LYS A 200 18.56 31.94 29.00
C LYS A 200 20.04 32.28 29.03
N LYS A 201 20.87 31.61 28.22
CA LYS A 201 22.31 31.94 28.10
C LYS A 201 22.53 33.37 27.59
N LYS A 202 21.78 33.81 26.57
CA LYS A 202 21.84 35.21 26.09
C LYS A 202 21.46 36.20 27.20
N MET A 203 20.37 35.95 27.93
CA MET A 203 19.95 36.79 29.05
C MET A 203 20.99 36.84 30.17
N GLN A 204 21.59 35.70 30.53
CA GLN A 204 22.68 35.64 31.51
C GLN A 204 23.90 36.45 31.09
N ILE A 205 24.29 36.41 29.81
CA ILE A 205 25.40 37.21 29.28
C ILE A 205 25.08 38.71 29.36
N LEU A 206 23.84 39.11 29.06
CA LEU A 206 23.43 40.52 29.13
C LEU A 206 23.38 41.05 30.57
N ARG A 207 22.89 40.23 31.52
CA ARG A 207 22.95 40.54 32.97
C ARG A 207 24.38 40.72 33.47
N ARG A 208 25.29 39.80 33.11
CA ARG A 208 26.72 39.90 33.46
C ARG A 208 27.38 41.17 32.91
N LYS A 209 26.87 41.70 31.78
CA LYS A 209 27.33 42.96 31.17
C LYS A 209 26.61 44.21 31.69
N GLY A 210 25.72 44.07 32.69
CA GLY A 210 24.94 45.18 33.25
C GLY A 210 23.89 45.79 32.31
N ARG A 211 23.56 45.12 31.20
CA ARG A 211 22.60 45.65 30.19
C ARG A 211 21.14 45.35 30.53
N ILE A 212 20.90 44.47 31.48
CA ILE A 212 19.57 44.02 31.94
C ILE A 212 19.71 43.74 33.45
N LEU A 213 18.78 44.23 34.27
CA LEU A 213 18.69 43.89 35.70
C LEU A 213 18.26 42.41 35.91
#